data_AF-A0A9Q8Y8G2-F1
#
_entry.id   AF-A0A9Q8Y8G2-F1
#
_cell.length_a   1.000
_cell.length_b   1.000
_cell.length_c   1.000
_cell.angle_alpha   90.00
_cell.angle_beta   90.00
_cell.angle_gamma   90.00
#
_symmetry.space_group_name_H-M   'P 1'
#
loop_
_entity.id
_entity.type
_entity.pdbx_description
1 polymer ?
#
loop_
_entity_poly.entity_id
_entity_poly.type
_entity_poly.pdbx_seq_one_letter_code
_entity_poly.pdbx_strand_id
1 'polypeptide(L)'
;MKENSFVSADDIRSAFSAAMSVMYREEVPAYGTLMELVAKVNDDTLAADPKLKERLDATDSLDRISEERHGAIRLGTPAELAMMRRVFAVMGMYPVGYYDLSTAGVPVHSTAFRPVGDAALKRNPFRVFTSLLRLDLIADETLRAEAEVILAARQIFTAGAVELTEKAERDGGLDKVDAERFVSEVLETFRWHDKANVSPDMYKRLHDAHRLIADVVSFKGPHINHLTPRTLDIDKVQALMPEYAIAPKAVVEGPPTRKCPILLRQTSFKALEEPVSFKDADGTWKEGSHTARFGEIEQRGIALTPKGRALYDELLDASRKIVRPAADGSNAREYEAALAGAFEPFPDTWAGIREAGLGYFSYSLTEKGRKAGVSSKHDIEALIAAGLVQFDAIVYEDFLPVSAAGIFQSNLGDGAQQDFVASPNQKRFEADLGATVLNEFDHYAGIEQASIESCIQALTGAIAAE
;
A
#
# COMPACT_ATOMS: atom_id res chain seq x y z
N MET A 1 -7.46 30.91 -27.42
CA MET A 1 -7.04 29.68 -26.73
C MET A 1 -7.75 29.67 -25.40
N LYS A 2 -8.65 28.71 -25.14
CA LYS A 2 -9.17 28.56 -23.77
C LYS A 2 -7.97 28.16 -22.92
N GLU A 3 -7.72 28.86 -21.83
CA GLU A 3 -6.84 28.34 -20.78
C GLU A 3 -7.45 27.00 -20.35
N ASN A 4 -6.83 25.89 -20.75
CA ASN A 4 -7.24 24.57 -20.31
C ASN A 4 -6.84 24.45 -18.84
N SER A 5 -7.77 24.81 -17.96
CA SER A 5 -7.68 24.59 -16.52
C SER A 5 -7.88 23.09 -16.24
N PHE A 6 -6.88 22.28 -16.54
CA PHE A 6 -6.87 20.87 -16.11
C PHE A 6 -6.78 20.79 -14.59
N VAL A 7 -7.48 19.80 -14.03
CA VAL A 7 -7.40 19.48 -12.61
C VAL A 7 -6.07 18.75 -12.35
N SER A 8 -5.45 18.99 -11.20
CA SER A 8 -4.22 18.28 -10.84
C SER A 8 -4.50 16.79 -10.63
N ALA A 9 -3.57 15.92 -11.05
CA ALA A 9 -3.71 14.49 -10.85
C ALA A 9 -3.90 14.11 -9.36
N ASP A 10 -3.30 14.91 -8.45
CA ASP A 10 -3.47 14.77 -7.00
C ASP A 10 -4.90 15.05 -6.52
N ASP A 11 -5.59 16.02 -7.13
CA ASP A 11 -6.99 16.29 -6.82
C ASP A 11 -7.89 15.15 -7.32
N ILE A 12 -7.62 14.61 -8.50
CA ILE A 12 -8.36 13.45 -9.04
C ILE A 12 -8.16 12.25 -8.11
N ARG A 13 -6.91 11.98 -7.67
CA ARG A 13 -6.60 10.92 -6.72
C ARG A 13 -7.30 11.10 -5.37
N SER A 14 -7.31 12.33 -4.85
CA SER A 14 -7.99 12.65 -3.59
C SER A 14 -9.50 12.40 -3.68
N ALA A 15 -10.13 12.86 -4.77
CA ALA A 15 -11.54 12.62 -5.04
C ALA A 15 -11.85 11.12 -5.19
N PHE A 16 -10.99 10.37 -5.89
CA PHE A 16 -11.14 8.93 -6.06
C PHE A 16 -11.01 8.16 -4.74
N SER A 17 -9.98 8.46 -3.94
CA SER A 17 -9.78 7.85 -2.60
C SER A 17 -10.98 8.10 -1.69
N ALA A 18 -11.50 9.34 -1.67
CA ALA A 18 -12.68 9.70 -0.90
C ALA A 18 -13.93 8.94 -1.38
N ALA A 19 -14.18 8.89 -2.70
CA ALA A 19 -15.32 8.18 -3.29
C ALA A 19 -15.25 6.66 -3.03
N MET A 20 -14.06 6.07 -3.12
CA MET A 20 -13.83 4.67 -2.77
C MET A 20 -14.09 4.38 -1.30
N SER A 21 -13.68 5.28 -0.40
CA SER A 21 -13.94 5.15 1.03
C SER A 21 -15.44 5.21 1.36
N VAL A 22 -16.19 6.10 0.69
CA VAL A 22 -17.65 6.17 0.83
C VAL A 22 -18.30 4.89 0.33
N MET A 23 -17.98 4.45 -0.89
CA MET A 23 -18.50 3.20 -1.46
C MET A 23 -18.20 2.00 -0.54
N TYR A 24 -16.95 1.85 -0.11
CA TYR A 24 -16.57 0.71 0.72
C TYR A 24 -17.21 0.74 2.11
N ARG A 25 -17.46 1.93 2.69
CA ARG A 25 -18.21 2.08 3.94
C ARG A 25 -19.66 1.64 3.80
N GLU A 26 -20.30 1.96 2.68
CA GLU A 26 -21.68 1.54 2.39
C GLU A 26 -21.78 0.02 2.20
N GLU A 27 -20.79 -0.57 1.52
CA GLU A 27 -20.75 -2.01 1.26
C GLU A 27 -20.30 -2.83 2.49
N VAL A 28 -19.44 -2.28 3.35
CA VAL A 28 -18.83 -2.97 4.50
C VAL A 28 -18.97 -2.11 5.77
N PRO A 29 -20.08 -2.21 6.54
CA PRO A 29 -20.32 -1.37 7.70
C PRO A 29 -19.22 -1.40 8.78
N ALA A 30 -18.56 -2.55 8.96
CA ALA A 30 -17.44 -2.71 9.90
C ALA A 30 -16.23 -1.80 9.57
N TYR A 31 -16.06 -1.41 8.30
CA TYR A 31 -15.06 -0.40 7.91
C TYR A 31 -15.41 0.99 8.46
N GLY A 32 -16.69 1.37 8.48
CA GLY A 32 -17.15 2.62 9.10
C GLY A 32 -16.83 2.66 10.59
N THR A 33 -17.11 1.57 11.31
CA THR A 33 -16.77 1.41 12.73
C THR A 33 -15.25 1.46 12.97
N LEU A 34 -14.45 0.82 12.11
CA LEU A 34 -13.00 0.90 12.19
C LEU A 34 -12.48 2.33 12.02
N MET A 35 -13.02 3.08 11.05
CA MET A 35 -12.64 4.48 10.82
C MET A 35 -12.89 5.36 12.05
N GLU A 36 -14.02 5.17 12.73
CA GLU A 36 -14.34 5.89 13.97
C GLU A 36 -13.36 5.55 15.10
N LEU A 37 -13.04 4.27 15.27
CA LEU A 37 -12.05 3.82 16.25
C LEU A 37 -10.66 4.40 15.97
N VAL A 38 -10.23 4.38 14.70
CA VAL A 38 -8.93 4.92 14.28
C VAL A 38 -8.84 6.42 14.53
N ALA A 39 -9.89 7.19 14.18
CA ALA A 39 -9.93 8.62 14.47
C ALA A 39 -9.78 8.89 15.96
N LYS A 40 -10.54 8.16 16.81
CA LYS A 40 -10.43 8.28 18.26
C LYS A 40 -9.01 7.97 18.77
N VAL A 41 -8.41 6.87 18.31
CA VAL A 41 -7.07 6.47 18.76
C VAL A 41 -6.02 7.49 18.34
N ASN A 42 -6.10 7.99 17.10
CA ASN A 42 -5.18 9.01 16.60
C ASN A 42 -5.29 10.31 17.43
N ASP A 43 -6.52 10.78 17.71
CA ASP A 43 -6.76 11.95 18.55
C ASP A 43 -6.17 11.78 19.96
N ASP A 44 -6.44 10.64 20.60
CA ASP A 44 -5.91 10.34 21.94
C ASP A 44 -4.37 10.29 21.92
N THR A 45 -3.75 9.71 20.89
CA THR A 45 -2.29 9.61 20.75
C THR A 45 -1.66 10.99 20.56
N LEU A 46 -2.23 11.84 19.71
CA LEU A 46 -1.76 13.22 19.50
C LEU A 46 -1.96 14.10 20.74
N ALA A 47 -3.02 13.87 21.51
CA ALA A 47 -3.25 14.57 22.77
C ALA A 47 -2.23 14.15 23.86
N ALA A 48 -1.81 12.88 23.86
CA ALA A 48 -0.84 12.35 24.80
C ALA A 48 0.62 12.73 24.47
N ASP A 49 0.94 12.99 23.20
CA ASP A 49 2.27 13.41 22.75
C ASP A 49 2.23 14.72 21.92
N PRO A 50 2.26 15.89 22.59
CA PRO A 50 2.29 17.18 21.91
C PRO A 50 3.49 17.37 20.98
N LYS A 51 4.63 16.71 21.26
CA LYS A 51 5.83 16.82 20.41
C LYS A 51 5.64 16.05 19.11
N LEU A 52 5.02 14.88 19.17
CA LEU A 52 4.62 14.14 17.97
C LEU A 52 3.66 14.98 17.12
N LYS A 53 2.68 15.63 17.75
CA LYS A 53 1.74 16.52 17.05
C LYS A 53 2.45 17.67 16.34
N GLU A 54 3.30 18.43 17.03
CA GLU A 54 4.07 19.53 16.44
C GLU A 54 4.93 19.07 15.24
N ARG A 55 5.53 17.88 15.33
CA ARG A 55 6.32 17.31 14.24
C ARG A 55 5.45 16.96 13.04
N LEU A 56 4.33 16.26 13.25
CA LEU A 56 3.42 15.88 12.16
C LEU A 56 2.76 17.10 11.50
N ASP A 57 2.44 18.14 12.27
CA ASP A 57 1.99 19.44 11.74
C ASP A 57 3.03 20.08 10.82
N ALA A 58 4.32 19.91 11.13
CA ALA A 58 5.42 20.46 10.34
C ALA A 58 5.79 19.62 9.10
N THR A 59 5.59 18.30 9.14
CA THR A 59 6.09 17.38 8.09
C THR A 59 5.02 16.75 7.24
N ASP A 60 3.86 16.40 7.80
CA ASP A 60 2.89 15.50 7.17
C ASP A 60 1.50 16.12 6.96
N SER A 61 1.17 17.24 7.60
CA SER A 61 -0.20 17.75 7.75
C SER A 61 -1.12 16.72 8.42
N LEU A 62 -1.70 17.02 9.58
CA LEU A 62 -2.61 16.10 10.26
C LEU A 62 -3.80 15.64 9.40
N ASP A 63 -4.20 16.47 8.42
CA ASP A 63 -5.22 16.15 7.43
C ASP A 63 -4.85 14.91 6.61
N ARG A 64 -3.56 14.76 6.25
CA ARG A 64 -3.04 13.60 5.51
C ARG A 64 -3.33 12.31 6.26
N ILE A 65 -3.05 12.24 7.56
CA ILE A 65 -3.18 11.00 8.35
C ILE A 65 -4.64 10.54 8.42
N SER A 66 -5.57 11.49 8.49
CA SER A 66 -7.01 11.22 8.54
C SER A 66 -7.58 10.73 7.21
N GLU A 67 -6.96 11.15 6.10
CA GLU A 67 -7.36 10.76 4.75
C GLU A 67 -6.59 9.56 4.19
N GLU A 68 -5.46 9.24 4.82
CA GLU A 68 -4.51 8.23 4.37
C GLU A 68 -5.09 6.82 4.39
N ARG A 69 -5.08 6.20 3.22
CA ARG A 69 -5.63 4.87 2.97
C ARG A 69 -4.77 4.10 1.99
N HIS A 70 -4.92 2.78 1.98
CA HIS A 70 -4.58 1.97 0.81
C HIS A 70 -5.70 0.99 0.48
N GLY A 71 -5.87 0.66 -0.80
CA GLY A 71 -6.74 -0.41 -1.25
C GLY A 71 -5.94 -1.61 -1.76
N ALA A 72 -6.59 -2.77 -1.84
CA ALA A 72 -6.03 -3.93 -2.54
C ALA A 72 -7.05 -4.54 -3.51
N ILE A 73 -6.56 -4.88 -4.70
CA ILE A 73 -7.35 -5.44 -5.80
C ILE A 73 -6.61 -6.58 -6.49
N ARG A 74 -7.36 -7.42 -7.21
CA ARG A 74 -6.81 -8.57 -7.94
C ARG A 74 -7.39 -8.62 -9.35
N LEU A 75 -6.50 -8.63 -10.33
CA LEU A 75 -6.79 -8.70 -11.76
C LEU A 75 -6.53 -10.12 -12.28
N GLY A 76 -7.25 -10.49 -13.33
CA GLY A 76 -7.19 -11.82 -13.93
C GLY A 76 -6.35 -11.89 -15.19
N THR A 77 -6.15 -10.77 -15.91
CA THR A 77 -5.44 -10.79 -17.20
C THR A 77 -4.38 -9.68 -17.35
N PRO A 78 -3.35 -9.89 -18.19
CA PRO A 78 -2.40 -8.84 -18.56
C PRO A 78 -3.07 -7.60 -19.15
N ALA A 79 -4.10 -7.77 -19.97
CA ALA A 79 -4.83 -6.66 -20.57
C ALA A 79 -5.54 -5.79 -19.52
N GLU A 80 -6.11 -6.42 -18.48
CA GLU A 80 -6.66 -5.70 -17.33
C GLU A 80 -5.58 -4.92 -16.58
N LEU A 81 -4.40 -5.52 -16.33
CA LEU A 81 -3.28 -4.85 -15.66
C LEU A 81 -2.75 -3.64 -16.45
N ALA A 82 -2.55 -3.82 -17.75
CA ALA A 82 -2.06 -2.76 -18.63
C ALA A 82 -3.04 -1.57 -18.70
N MET A 83 -4.35 -1.83 -18.78
CA MET A 83 -5.36 -0.76 -18.75
C MET A 83 -5.46 -0.12 -17.37
N MET A 84 -5.41 -0.90 -16.29
CA MET A 84 -5.42 -0.39 -14.92
C MET A 84 -4.24 0.56 -14.64
N ARG A 85 -3.05 0.25 -15.17
CA ARG A 85 -1.89 1.17 -15.13
C ARG A 85 -2.21 2.53 -15.74
N ARG A 86 -2.88 2.55 -16.90
CA ARG A 86 -3.25 3.79 -17.60
C ARG A 86 -4.28 4.58 -16.80
N VAL A 87 -5.29 3.92 -16.25
CA VAL A 87 -6.27 4.53 -15.34
C VAL A 87 -5.59 5.17 -14.13
N PHE A 88 -4.69 4.45 -13.46
CA PHE A 88 -3.95 4.98 -12.32
C PHE A 88 -3.00 6.14 -12.68
N ALA A 89 -2.45 6.16 -13.90
CA ALA A 89 -1.62 7.27 -14.36
C ALA A 89 -2.38 8.60 -14.47
N VAL A 90 -3.69 8.60 -14.77
CA VAL A 90 -4.54 9.81 -14.74
C VAL A 90 -4.59 10.44 -13.33
N MET A 91 -4.47 9.60 -12.30
CA MET A 91 -4.43 10.00 -10.89
C MET A 91 -2.99 10.21 -10.36
N GLY A 92 -1.99 10.24 -11.25
CA GLY A 92 -0.59 10.43 -10.87
C GLY A 92 -0.06 9.26 -10.03
N MET A 93 -0.60 8.05 -10.22
CA MET A 93 -0.19 6.85 -9.51
C MET A 93 0.61 5.93 -10.43
N TYR A 94 1.80 5.54 -9.99
CA TYR A 94 2.77 4.78 -10.77
C TYR A 94 3.05 3.44 -10.10
N PRO A 95 3.41 2.40 -10.87
CA PRO A 95 3.73 1.09 -10.32
C PRO A 95 5.09 1.14 -9.61
N VAL A 96 5.10 0.92 -8.30
CA VAL A 96 6.31 0.92 -7.47
C VAL A 96 6.46 -0.42 -6.75
N GLY A 97 7.68 -0.96 -6.80
CA GLY A 97 8.02 -2.26 -6.24
C GLY A 97 7.43 -3.43 -7.02
N TYR A 98 8.02 -4.61 -6.81
CA TYR A 98 7.57 -5.88 -7.35
C TYR A 98 7.46 -6.91 -6.23
N TYR A 99 6.32 -7.59 -6.16
CA TYR A 99 6.01 -8.56 -5.10
C TYR A 99 5.65 -9.90 -5.73
N ASP A 100 6.48 -10.92 -5.51
CA ASP A 100 6.22 -12.28 -5.99
C ASP A 100 5.66 -13.18 -4.87
N LEU A 101 4.33 -13.25 -4.79
CA LEU A 101 3.64 -14.01 -3.75
C LEU A 101 3.58 -15.52 -4.08
N SER A 102 4.05 -15.95 -5.26
CA SER A 102 4.16 -17.38 -5.59
C SER A 102 5.15 -18.11 -4.69
N THR A 103 6.14 -17.38 -4.16
CA THR A 103 7.07 -17.87 -3.13
C THR A 103 6.35 -18.27 -1.83
N ALA A 104 5.20 -17.67 -1.55
CA ALA A 104 4.31 -17.99 -0.45
C ALA A 104 3.13 -18.91 -0.88
N GLY A 105 3.21 -19.56 -2.05
CA GLY A 105 2.17 -20.47 -2.53
C GLY A 105 0.87 -19.78 -2.97
N VAL A 106 0.86 -18.45 -3.07
CA VAL A 106 -0.28 -17.69 -3.59
C VAL A 106 -0.07 -17.45 -5.08
N PRO A 107 -1.02 -17.80 -5.97
CA PRO A 107 -0.77 -17.79 -7.42
C PRO A 107 -0.86 -16.38 -8.04
N VAL A 108 -0.16 -15.40 -7.46
CA VAL A 108 -0.14 -14.01 -7.93
C VAL A 108 1.26 -13.40 -7.83
N HIS A 109 1.46 -12.36 -8.63
CA HIS A 109 2.53 -11.38 -8.46
C HIS A 109 1.92 -9.97 -8.52
N SER A 110 2.57 -8.94 -7.98
CA SER A 110 1.92 -7.65 -7.70
C SER A 110 2.87 -6.46 -7.79
N THR A 111 2.29 -5.26 -7.84
CA THR A 111 2.93 -3.96 -7.66
C THR A 111 2.01 -3.02 -6.88
N ALA A 112 2.54 -1.93 -6.34
CA ALA A 112 1.76 -0.89 -5.70
C ALA A 112 1.62 0.32 -6.63
N PHE A 113 0.40 0.70 -6.99
CA PHE A 113 0.16 1.97 -7.68
C PHE A 113 0.03 3.08 -6.65
N ARG A 114 0.92 4.08 -6.71
CA ARG A 114 0.94 5.20 -5.77
C ARG A 114 1.61 6.45 -6.35
N PRO A 115 1.36 7.64 -5.81
CA PRO A 115 2.12 8.82 -6.19
C PRO A 115 3.61 8.66 -5.86
N VAL A 116 4.41 9.40 -6.62
CA VAL A 116 5.85 9.56 -6.43
C VAL A 116 6.17 11.04 -6.28
N GLY A 117 7.19 11.35 -5.49
CA GLY A 117 7.56 12.70 -5.09
C GLY A 117 6.93 13.11 -3.76
N ASP A 118 7.73 13.83 -2.96
CA ASP A 118 7.37 14.31 -1.63
C ASP A 118 6.08 15.15 -1.62
N ALA A 119 5.95 16.09 -2.57
CA ALA A 119 4.78 16.97 -2.66
C ALA A 119 3.47 16.20 -2.94
N ALA A 120 3.49 15.22 -3.85
CA ALA A 120 2.31 14.44 -4.21
C ALA A 120 1.88 13.51 -3.07
N LEU A 121 2.84 12.91 -2.36
CA LEU A 121 2.59 12.07 -1.18
C LEU A 121 2.00 12.88 -0.02
N LYS A 122 2.54 14.08 0.25
CA LYS A 122 2.00 14.97 1.28
C LYS A 122 0.58 15.44 0.99
N ARG A 123 0.24 15.63 -0.29
CA ARG A 123 -1.11 16.04 -0.70
C ARG A 123 -2.12 14.92 -0.53
N ASN A 124 -1.81 13.73 -1.05
CA ASN A 124 -2.66 12.55 -0.88
C ASN A 124 -1.86 11.28 -1.14
N PRO A 125 -1.57 10.45 -0.12
CA PRO A 125 -0.73 9.26 -0.25
C PRO A 125 -1.54 8.00 -0.64
N PHE A 126 -2.69 8.13 -1.32
CA PHE A 126 -3.49 6.96 -1.65
C PHE A 126 -2.71 5.95 -2.51
N ARG A 127 -2.79 4.68 -2.11
CA ARG A 127 -2.08 3.54 -2.72
C ARG A 127 -3.05 2.44 -3.08
N VAL A 128 -2.80 1.72 -4.16
CA VAL A 128 -3.53 0.49 -4.48
C VAL A 128 -2.55 -0.65 -4.75
N PHE A 129 -2.57 -1.66 -3.89
CA PHE A 129 -1.85 -2.91 -4.12
C PHE A 129 -2.60 -3.73 -5.16
N THR A 130 -1.97 -3.95 -6.32
CA THR A 130 -2.61 -4.58 -7.47
C THR A 130 -1.91 -5.88 -7.79
N SER A 131 -2.62 -6.99 -7.59
CA SER A 131 -2.15 -8.33 -7.94
C SER A 131 -2.65 -8.75 -9.32
N LEU A 132 -1.81 -9.45 -10.08
CA LEU A 132 -2.19 -10.18 -11.29
C LEU A 132 -2.16 -11.69 -11.01
N LEU A 133 -3.27 -12.37 -11.33
CA LEU A 133 -3.39 -13.82 -11.24
C LEU A 133 -2.47 -14.51 -12.25
N ARG A 134 -1.71 -15.50 -11.77
CA ARG A 134 -0.84 -16.37 -12.56
C ARG A 134 -1.59 -17.65 -12.90
N LEU A 135 -2.36 -17.62 -13.99
CA LEU A 135 -3.13 -18.79 -14.47
C LEU A 135 -2.24 -20.01 -14.76
N ASP A 136 -0.98 -19.79 -15.14
CA ASP A 136 0.00 -20.85 -15.34
C ASP A 136 0.36 -21.63 -14.06
N LEU A 137 0.01 -21.12 -12.88
CA LEU A 137 0.16 -21.83 -11.61
C LEU A 137 -1.07 -22.69 -11.23
N ILE A 138 -2.14 -22.67 -12.03
CA ILE A 138 -3.29 -23.56 -11.87
C ILE A 138 -2.91 -24.94 -12.43
N ALA A 139 -2.72 -25.94 -11.56
CA ALA A 139 -2.23 -27.26 -11.99
C ALA A 139 -3.18 -28.02 -12.93
N ASP A 140 -4.50 -27.89 -12.74
CA ASP A 140 -5.50 -28.49 -13.61
C ASP A 140 -5.63 -27.68 -14.92
N GLU A 141 -5.14 -28.27 -16.02
CA GLU A 141 -5.15 -27.64 -17.35
C GLU A 141 -6.56 -27.37 -17.87
N THR A 142 -7.54 -28.21 -17.53
CA THR A 142 -8.93 -28.01 -17.96
C THR A 142 -9.54 -26.82 -17.22
N LEU A 143 -9.35 -26.79 -15.88
CA LEU A 143 -9.79 -25.66 -15.05
C LEU A 143 -9.12 -24.34 -15.48
N ARG A 144 -7.83 -24.40 -15.82
CA ARG A 144 -7.08 -23.25 -16.33
C ARG A 144 -7.69 -22.71 -17.63
N ALA A 145 -7.92 -23.58 -18.62
CA ALA A 145 -8.51 -23.17 -19.89
C ALA A 145 -9.92 -22.59 -19.72
N GLU A 146 -10.74 -23.16 -18.83
CA GLU A 146 -12.07 -22.63 -18.52
C GLU A 146 -11.99 -21.25 -17.83
N ALA A 147 -11.05 -21.07 -16.89
CA ALA A 147 -10.80 -19.79 -16.24
C ALA A 147 -10.34 -18.71 -17.24
N GLU A 148 -9.48 -19.06 -18.19
CA GLU A 148 -9.05 -18.17 -19.29
C GLU A 148 -10.23 -17.69 -20.13
N VAL A 149 -11.16 -18.59 -20.49
CA VAL A 149 -12.37 -18.23 -21.25
C VAL A 149 -13.27 -17.28 -20.48
N ILE A 150 -13.48 -17.52 -19.19
CA ILE A 150 -14.32 -16.66 -18.34
C ILE A 150 -13.72 -15.25 -18.23
N LEU A 151 -12.41 -15.18 -17.98
CA LEU A 151 -11.69 -13.90 -17.86
C LEU A 151 -11.63 -13.15 -19.19
N ALA A 152 -11.49 -13.84 -20.32
CA ALA A 152 -11.50 -13.22 -21.64
C ALA A 152 -12.86 -12.64 -22.03
N ALA A 153 -13.96 -13.19 -21.49
CA ALA A 153 -15.32 -12.76 -21.81
C ALA A 153 -15.78 -11.53 -21.02
N ARG A 154 -15.17 -11.21 -19.87
CA ARG A 154 -15.57 -10.07 -19.05
C ARG A 154 -14.96 -8.76 -19.54
N GLN A 155 -15.61 -7.65 -19.21
CA GLN A 155 -15.13 -6.29 -19.42
C GLN A 155 -15.25 -5.56 -18.08
N ILE A 156 -14.12 -5.29 -17.43
CA ILE A 156 -14.12 -4.73 -16.07
C ILE A 156 -14.21 -3.20 -16.07
N PHE A 157 -13.79 -2.53 -17.14
CA PHE A 157 -13.84 -1.08 -17.29
C PHE A 157 -15.09 -0.68 -18.07
N THR A 158 -15.74 0.40 -17.65
CA THR A 158 -16.80 1.01 -18.44
C THR A 158 -16.23 1.67 -19.68
N ALA A 159 -17.05 1.82 -20.73
CA ALA A 159 -16.64 2.57 -21.92
C ALA A 159 -16.22 4.02 -21.59
N GLY A 160 -16.88 4.64 -20.61
CA GLY A 160 -16.53 5.99 -20.14
C GLY A 160 -15.17 6.07 -19.46
N ALA A 161 -14.81 5.08 -18.64
CA ALA A 161 -13.49 5.02 -18.01
C ALA A 161 -12.36 4.90 -19.05
N VAL A 162 -12.57 4.09 -20.09
CA VAL A 162 -11.62 3.94 -21.20
C VAL A 162 -11.51 5.25 -22.00
N GLU A 163 -12.65 5.82 -22.42
CA GLU A 163 -12.73 7.08 -23.17
C GLU A 163 -11.99 8.22 -22.47
N LEU A 164 -12.21 8.38 -21.16
CA LEU A 164 -11.63 9.46 -20.37
C LEU A 164 -10.14 9.24 -20.08
N THR A 165 -9.71 7.99 -19.96
CA THR A 165 -8.28 7.65 -19.86
C THR A 165 -7.56 8.04 -21.16
N GLU A 166 -8.09 7.66 -22.31
CA GLU A 166 -7.53 8.02 -23.62
C GLU A 166 -7.55 9.52 -23.88
N LYS A 167 -8.60 10.21 -23.41
CA LYS A 167 -8.69 11.67 -23.43
C LYS A 167 -7.58 12.32 -22.61
N ALA A 168 -7.36 11.86 -21.38
CA ALA A 168 -6.30 12.37 -20.51
C ALA A 168 -4.91 12.18 -21.13
N GLU A 169 -4.64 11.01 -21.72
CA GLU A 169 -3.38 10.72 -22.40
C GLU A 169 -3.15 11.61 -23.63
N ARG A 170 -4.20 11.84 -24.44
CA ARG A 170 -4.11 12.65 -25.66
C ARG A 170 -4.00 14.14 -25.37
N ASP A 171 -4.78 14.65 -24.42
CA ASP A 171 -4.95 16.08 -24.18
C ASP A 171 -4.03 16.59 -23.06
N GLY A 172 -3.37 15.68 -22.32
CA GLY A 172 -2.43 15.98 -21.23
C GLY A 172 -3.07 16.17 -19.85
N GLY A 173 -4.36 15.89 -19.72
CA GLY A 173 -5.12 16.02 -18.48
C GLY A 173 -6.62 16.02 -18.72
N LEU A 174 -7.39 16.14 -17.62
CA LEU A 174 -8.85 16.26 -17.65
C LEU A 174 -9.26 17.60 -17.05
N ASP A 175 -10.29 18.22 -17.64
CA ASP A 175 -10.95 19.34 -16.98
C ASP A 175 -11.80 18.84 -15.79
N LYS A 176 -12.40 19.77 -15.05
CA LYS A 176 -13.16 19.43 -13.84
C LYS A 176 -14.35 18.49 -14.12
N VAL A 177 -15.08 18.71 -15.21
CA VAL A 177 -16.29 17.91 -15.52
C VAL A 177 -15.88 16.51 -15.94
N ASP A 178 -14.84 16.40 -16.78
CA ASP A 178 -14.31 15.11 -17.19
C ASP A 178 -13.69 14.34 -16.02
N ALA A 179 -12.99 15.02 -15.10
CA ALA A 179 -12.39 14.41 -13.92
C ALA A 179 -13.45 13.83 -12.96
N GLU A 180 -14.54 14.55 -12.72
CA GLU A 180 -15.67 14.07 -11.91
C GLU A 180 -16.36 12.84 -12.55
N ARG A 181 -16.55 12.86 -13.88
CA ARG A 181 -17.06 11.71 -14.63
C ARG A 181 -16.07 10.54 -14.57
N PHE A 182 -14.78 10.80 -14.74
CA PHE A 182 -13.72 9.77 -14.70
C PHE A 182 -13.71 9.04 -13.37
N VAL A 183 -13.75 9.77 -12.25
CA VAL A 183 -13.82 9.17 -10.90
C VAL A 183 -15.05 8.26 -10.77
N SER A 184 -16.21 8.73 -11.23
CA SER A 184 -17.46 7.96 -11.16
C SER A 184 -17.43 6.68 -12.01
N GLU A 185 -16.93 6.78 -13.24
CA GLU A 185 -16.81 5.64 -14.17
C GLU A 185 -15.78 4.61 -13.73
N VAL A 186 -14.65 5.06 -13.18
CA VAL A 186 -13.59 4.19 -12.67
C VAL A 186 -14.04 3.49 -11.38
N LEU A 187 -14.81 4.16 -10.52
CA LEU A 187 -15.34 3.56 -9.28
C LEU A 187 -16.18 2.30 -9.55
N GLU A 188 -16.94 2.26 -10.65
CA GLU A 188 -17.73 1.08 -11.04
C GLU A 188 -16.87 -0.16 -11.30
N THR A 189 -15.58 0.00 -11.62
CA THR A 189 -14.65 -1.13 -11.80
C THR A 189 -14.45 -1.91 -10.48
N PHE A 190 -14.60 -1.24 -9.34
CA PHE A 190 -14.25 -1.77 -8.01
C PHE A 190 -15.45 -2.11 -7.12
N ARG A 191 -16.67 -1.87 -7.63
CA ARG A 191 -17.91 -2.08 -6.89
C ARG A 191 -18.16 -3.56 -6.63
N TRP A 192 -18.76 -3.87 -5.48
CA TRP A 192 -19.24 -5.24 -5.22
C TRP A 192 -20.36 -5.61 -6.18
N HIS A 193 -20.33 -6.85 -6.66
CA HIS A 193 -21.44 -7.45 -7.39
C HIS A 193 -21.77 -8.83 -6.82
N ASP A 194 -22.98 -8.97 -6.30
CA ASP A 194 -23.50 -10.19 -5.68
C ASP A 194 -23.77 -11.33 -6.69
N LYS A 195 -23.72 -11.06 -8.00
CA LYS A 195 -23.95 -12.04 -9.06
C LYS A 195 -22.64 -12.49 -9.69
N ALA A 196 -22.32 -13.76 -9.49
CA ALA A 196 -21.17 -14.40 -10.10
C ALA A 196 -21.37 -14.61 -11.62
N ASN A 197 -20.26 -14.62 -12.35
CA ASN A 197 -20.17 -14.91 -13.79
C ASN A 197 -20.13 -16.42 -14.09
N VAL A 198 -20.10 -17.25 -13.04
CA VAL A 198 -19.88 -18.70 -13.15
C VAL A 198 -21.00 -19.48 -12.49
N SER A 199 -21.10 -20.76 -12.85
CA SER A 199 -22.02 -21.70 -12.20
C SER A 199 -21.55 -22.08 -10.79
N PRO A 200 -22.44 -22.62 -9.94
CA PRO A 200 -22.05 -23.12 -8.62
C PRO A 200 -20.94 -24.18 -8.68
N ASP A 201 -21.00 -25.08 -9.68
CA ASP A 201 -20.01 -26.14 -9.88
C ASP A 201 -18.63 -25.56 -10.26
N MET A 202 -18.61 -24.62 -11.21
CA MET A 202 -17.38 -23.97 -11.62
C MET A 202 -16.76 -23.16 -10.47
N TYR A 203 -17.57 -22.40 -9.73
CA TYR A 203 -17.11 -21.69 -8.53
C TYR A 203 -16.47 -22.64 -7.51
N LYS A 204 -17.10 -23.80 -7.25
CA LYS A 204 -16.56 -24.81 -6.34
C LYS A 204 -15.20 -25.33 -6.82
N ARG A 205 -15.07 -25.68 -8.10
CA ARG A 205 -13.80 -26.16 -8.68
C ARG A 205 -12.68 -25.12 -8.57
N LEU A 206 -12.99 -23.85 -8.85
CA LEU A 206 -12.04 -22.74 -8.68
C LEU A 206 -11.64 -22.56 -7.20
N HIS A 207 -12.61 -22.65 -6.29
CA HIS A 207 -12.40 -22.46 -4.86
C HIS A 207 -11.57 -23.59 -4.24
N ASP A 208 -11.85 -24.83 -4.63
CA ASP A 208 -11.12 -26.02 -4.21
C ASP A 208 -9.66 -26.00 -4.72
N ALA A 209 -9.42 -25.41 -5.90
CA ALA A 209 -8.06 -25.18 -6.40
C ALA A 209 -7.33 -24.10 -5.58
N HIS A 210 -7.94 -22.92 -5.41
CA HIS A 210 -7.47 -21.90 -4.47
C HIS A 210 -8.55 -20.82 -4.30
N ARG A 211 -8.82 -20.39 -3.05
CA ARG A 211 -9.83 -19.34 -2.75
C ARG A 211 -9.65 -18.05 -3.56
N LEU A 212 -8.40 -17.62 -3.76
CA LEU A 212 -8.05 -16.47 -4.60
C LEU A 212 -8.44 -16.65 -6.08
N ILE A 213 -8.30 -17.86 -6.63
CA ILE A 213 -8.69 -18.13 -8.02
C ILE A 213 -10.20 -17.93 -8.17
N ALA A 214 -11.00 -18.46 -7.25
CA ALA A 214 -12.44 -18.25 -7.25
C ALA A 214 -12.81 -16.76 -7.14
N ASP A 215 -12.15 -16.03 -6.24
CA ASP A 215 -12.33 -14.58 -6.04
C ASP A 215 -12.05 -13.76 -7.31
N VAL A 216 -10.99 -14.09 -8.06
CA VAL A 216 -10.64 -13.35 -9.27
C VAL A 216 -11.51 -13.73 -10.46
N VAL A 217 -11.72 -15.03 -10.70
CA VAL A 217 -12.35 -15.54 -11.93
C VAL A 217 -13.87 -15.43 -11.89
N SER A 218 -14.47 -15.58 -10.71
CA SER A 218 -15.93 -15.77 -10.60
C SER A 218 -16.75 -14.48 -10.68
N PHE A 219 -16.13 -13.31 -10.57
CA PHE A 219 -16.84 -12.03 -10.41
C PHE A 219 -16.63 -11.07 -11.58
N LYS A 220 -17.53 -10.10 -11.67
CA LYS A 220 -17.61 -9.12 -12.77
C LYS A 220 -16.38 -8.24 -12.92
N GLY A 221 -15.76 -7.88 -11.81
CA GLY A 221 -14.61 -6.99 -11.77
C GLY A 221 -13.79 -7.17 -10.51
N PRO A 222 -12.66 -6.44 -10.40
CA PRO A 222 -11.76 -6.49 -9.27
C PRO A 222 -12.30 -5.68 -8.09
N HIS A 223 -13.32 -6.21 -7.43
CA HIS A 223 -13.89 -5.57 -6.25
C HIS A 223 -12.81 -5.32 -5.16
N ILE A 224 -13.00 -4.27 -4.36
CA ILE A 224 -12.05 -3.95 -3.27
C ILE A 224 -11.96 -5.12 -2.29
N ASN A 225 -10.76 -5.68 -2.13
CA ASN A 225 -10.52 -6.76 -1.17
C ASN A 225 -10.56 -6.23 0.26
N HIS A 226 -9.84 -5.13 0.48
CA HIS A 226 -9.83 -4.35 1.70
C HIS A 226 -9.47 -2.90 1.39
N LEU A 227 -9.91 -2.00 2.26
CA LEU A 227 -9.50 -0.61 2.28
C LEU A 227 -8.99 -0.31 3.70
N THR A 228 -7.70 -0.01 3.81
CA THR A 228 -6.96 0.04 5.06
C THR A 228 -6.70 1.49 5.46
N PRO A 229 -7.21 1.98 6.60
CA PRO A 229 -6.86 3.30 7.11
C PRO A 229 -5.53 3.27 7.88
N ARG A 230 -4.94 4.45 8.10
CA ARG A 230 -3.73 4.61 8.92
C ARG A 230 -4.06 4.96 10.37
N THR A 231 -3.46 4.23 11.32
CA THR A 231 -3.43 4.60 12.74
C THR A 231 -2.04 4.97 13.23
N LEU A 232 -1.97 5.80 14.27
CA LEU A 232 -0.74 6.15 14.98
C LEU A 232 -0.35 5.10 16.04
N ASP A 233 -1.30 4.28 16.50
CA ASP A 233 -1.07 3.27 17.54
C ASP A 233 -1.92 2.02 17.26
N ILE A 234 -1.32 1.07 16.54
CA ILE A 234 -2.00 -0.18 16.17
C ILE A 234 -2.27 -1.09 17.36
N ASP A 235 -1.45 -1.03 18.41
CA ASP A 235 -1.62 -1.86 19.61
C ASP A 235 -2.89 -1.42 20.34
N LYS A 236 -3.10 -0.10 20.46
CA LYS A 236 -4.31 0.46 21.05
C LYS A 236 -5.55 0.20 20.19
N VAL A 237 -5.46 0.31 18.86
CA VAL A 237 -6.59 -0.06 17.97
C VAL A 237 -6.94 -1.54 18.15
N GLN A 238 -5.96 -2.45 18.08
CA GLN A 238 -6.19 -3.89 18.20
C GLN A 238 -6.83 -4.26 19.55
N ALA A 239 -6.38 -3.64 20.64
CA ALA A 239 -6.93 -3.87 21.98
C ALA A 239 -8.39 -3.41 22.10
N LEU A 240 -8.77 -2.33 21.41
CA LEU A 240 -10.13 -1.77 21.46
C LEU A 240 -11.09 -2.40 20.44
N MET A 241 -10.59 -3.01 19.36
CA MET A 241 -11.42 -3.64 18.32
C MET A 241 -12.55 -4.53 18.87
N PRO A 242 -12.33 -5.41 19.88
CA PRO A 242 -13.40 -6.23 20.44
C PRO A 242 -14.54 -5.44 21.08
N GLU A 243 -14.26 -4.26 21.67
CA GLU A 243 -15.27 -3.36 22.24
C GLU A 243 -16.17 -2.75 21.14
N TYR A 244 -15.66 -2.71 19.90
CA TYR A 244 -16.35 -2.25 18.70
C TYR A 244 -16.91 -3.42 17.86
N ALA A 245 -17.03 -4.62 18.45
CA ALA A 245 -17.49 -5.84 17.79
C ALA A 245 -16.65 -6.25 16.56
N ILE A 246 -15.38 -5.85 16.53
CA ILE A 246 -14.40 -6.27 15.53
C ILE A 246 -13.47 -7.31 16.16
N ALA A 247 -13.38 -8.49 15.55
CA ALA A 247 -12.48 -9.55 16.01
C ALA A 247 -11.16 -9.52 15.20
N PRO A 248 -10.08 -8.90 15.72
CA PRO A 248 -8.80 -8.89 15.03
C PRO A 248 -8.18 -10.28 15.00
N LYS A 249 -7.27 -10.49 14.04
CA LYS A 249 -6.27 -11.56 14.16
C LYS A 249 -5.44 -11.34 15.41
N ALA A 250 -5.03 -12.45 16.02
CA ALA A 250 -4.25 -12.44 17.25
C ALA A 250 -2.84 -11.85 17.07
N VAL A 251 -2.28 -11.91 15.87
CA VAL A 251 -0.91 -11.48 15.58
C VAL A 251 -0.94 -10.23 14.70
N VAL A 252 -0.16 -9.23 15.08
CA VAL A 252 0.18 -8.06 14.24
C VAL A 252 1.38 -8.43 13.37
N GLU A 253 1.26 -8.22 12.07
CA GLU A 253 2.34 -8.43 11.10
C GLU A 253 3.27 -7.20 11.05
N GLY A 254 4.56 -7.42 10.78
CA GLY A 254 5.58 -6.37 10.76
C GLY A 254 6.54 -6.45 11.96
N PRO A 255 7.31 -5.38 12.24
CA PRO A 255 8.18 -5.31 13.42
C PRO A 255 7.35 -5.27 14.72
N PRO A 256 7.98 -5.52 15.89
CA PRO A 256 7.32 -5.31 17.17
C PRO A 256 7.06 -3.82 17.43
N THR A 257 6.38 -3.50 18.54
CA THR A 257 6.19 -2.12 19.00
C THR A 257 7.53 -1.42 19.23
N ARG A 258 7.66 -0.18 18.76
CA ARG A 258 8.91 0.61 18.76
C ARG A 258 8.63 2.09 18.98
N LYS A 259 9.57 2.80 19.62
CA LYS A 259 9.52 4.28 19.73
C LYS A 259 9.78 4.96 18.39
N CYS A 260 10.59 4.34 17.55
CA CYS A 260 10.87 4.73 16.19
C CYS A 260 10.36 3.63 15.25
N PRO A 261 9.05 3.65 14.89
CA PRO A 261 8.46 2.62 14.02
C PRO A 261 9.18 2.55 12.68
N ILE A 262 9.35 1.35 12.16
CA ILE A 262 9.99 1.05 10.87
C ILE A 262 9.03 0.32 9.95
N LEU A 263 9.14 0.52 8.64
CA LEU A 263 8.24 -0.06 7.64
C LEU A 263 6.77 0.19 8.00
N LEU A 264 5.98 -0.86 8.19
CA LEU A 264 4.63 -0.79 8.70
C LEU A 264 4.33 -1.97 9.61
N ARG A 265 3.34 -1.79 10.48
CA ARG A 265 2.68 -2.86 11.23
C ARG A 265 1.24 -2.95 10.77
N GLN A 266 0.69 -4.16 10.64
CA GLN A 266 -0.69 -4.33 10.22
C GLN A 266 -1.39 -5.52 10.86
N THR A 267 -2.72 -5.44 10.96
CA THR A 267 -3.55 -6.59 11.33
C THR A 267 -4.88 -6.54 10.59
N SER A 268 -5.52 -7.69 10.43
CA SER A 268 -6.77 -7.84 9.70
C SER A 268 -7.84 -8.51 10.55
N PHE A 269 -9.09 -8.38 10.10
CA PHE A 269 -10.26 -9.03 10.68
C PHE A 269 -11.20 -9.48 9.56
N LYS A 270 -12.02 -10.51 9.83
CA LYS A 270 -13.08 -10.90 8.90
C LYS A 270 -14.16 -9.82 8.96
N ALA A 271 -14.39 -9.11 7.86
CA ALA A 271 -15.35 -8.01 7.84
C ALA A 271 -16.76 -8.49 7.49
N LEU A 272 -16.91 -9.36 6.49
CA LEU A 272 -18.22 -9.85 6.05
C LEU A 272 -18.11 -11.19 5.33
N GLU A 273 -19.11 -12.05 5.49
CA GLU A 273 -19.39 -13.14 4.57
C GLU A 273 -20.59 -12.74 3.73
N GLU A 274 -20.41 -12.62 2.41
CA GLU A 274 -21.40 -12.01 1.53
C GLU A 274 -22.25 -13.09 0.85
N PRO A 275 -23.58 -12.90 0.79
CA PRO A 275 -24.42 -13.74 -0.05
C PRO A 275 -24.06 -13.52 -1.52
N VAL A 276 -23.85 -14.60 -2.26
CA VAL A 276 -23.55 -14.58 -3.70
C VAL A 276 -24.56 -15.43 -4.44
N SER A 277 -25.08 -14.90 -5.54
CA SER A 277 -25.96 -15.60 -6.46
C SER A 277 -25.14 -16.19 -7.62
N PHE A 278 -25.29 -17.49 -7.84
CA PHE A 278 -24.65 -18.22 -8.94
C PHE A 278 -25.70 -18.65 -9.96
N LYS A 279 -25.37 -18.59 -11.25
CA LYS A 279 -26.31 -18.97 -12.31
C LYS A 279 -26.10 -20.42 -12.72
N ASP A 280 -27.12 -21.26 -12.58
CA ASP A 280 -27.06 -22.66 -12.98
C ASP A 280 -27.27 -22.83 -14.50
N ALA A 281 -27.04 -24.04 -15.01
CA ALA A 281 -27.13 -24.38 -16.43
C ALA A 281 -28.53 -24.16 -17.03
N ASP A 282 -29.58 -24.24 -16.22
CA ASP A 282 -30.97 -23.94 -16.60
C ASP A 282 -31.32 -22.45 -16.56
N GLY A 283 -30.37 -21.60 -16.18
CA GLY A 283 -30.50 -20.15 -16.08
C GLY A 283 -31.09 -19.65 -14.75
N THR A 284 -31.40 -20.53 -13.80
CA THR A 284 -31.87 -20.16 -12.47
C THR A 284 -30.73 -19.63 -11.59
N TRP A 285 -31.04 -18.68 -10.71
CA TRP A 285 -30.08 -18.17 -9.73
C TRP A 285 -30.19 -18.98 -8.43
N LYS A 286 -29.05 -19.47 -7.94
CA LYS A 286 -28.92 -20.18 -6.68
C LYS A 286 -28.12 -19.35 -5.69
N GLU A 287 -28.62 -19.29 -4.46
CA GLU A 287 -27.91 -18.65 -3.36
C GLU A 287 -26.71 -19.51 -2.93
N GLY A 288 -25.60 -18.83 -2.63
CA GLY A 288 -24.42 -19.35 -1.98
C GLY A 288 -23.74 -18.23 -1.18
N SER A 289 -22.51 -18.46 -0.73
CA SER A 289 -21.71 -17.43 -0.05
C SER A 289 -20.29 -17.34 -0.60
N HIS A 290 -19.72 -16.15 -0.45
CA HIS A 290 -18.32 -15.89 -0.71
C HIS A 290 -17.72 -15.09 0.44
N THR A 291 -16.51 -15.45 0.83
CA THR A 291 -15.73 -14.67 1.80
C THR A 291 -14.56 -14.03 1.07
N ALA A 292 -14.79 -12.84 0.53
CA ALA A 292 -13.78 -12.01 -0.14
C ALA A 292 -13.16 -10.97 0.79
N ARG A 293 -14.00 -10.33 1.61
CA ARG A 293 -13.69 -9.03 2.19
C ARG A 293 -13.20 -9.11 3.63
N PHE A 294 -12.03 -8.52 3.82
CA PHE A 294 -11.40 -8.36 5.13
C PHE A 294 -11.32 -6.88 5.43
N GLY A 295 -11.43 -6.56 6.71
CA GLY A 295 -10.99 -5.27 7.18
C GLY A 295 -9.53 -5.38 7.57
N GLU A 296 -8.77 -4.33 7.34
CA GLU A 296 -7.36 -4.25 7.70
C GLU A 296 -7.08 -2.88 8.29
N ILE A 297 -6.10 -2.80 9.18
CA ILE A 297 -5.59 -1.58 9.78
C ILE A 297 -4.06 -1.60 9.71
N GLU A 298 -3.46 -0.43 9.46
CA GLU A 298 -2.00 -0.29 9.42
C GLU A 298 -1.47 0.90 10.24
N GLN A 299 -0.26 0.75 10.76
CA GLN A 299 0.56 1.83 11.32
C GLN A 299 1.86 1.92 10.51
N ARG A 300 2.11 3.08 9.90
CA ARG A 300 3.29 3.32 9.06
C ARG A 300 4.40 4.03 9.82
N GLY A 301 5.61 3.48 9.72
CA GLY A 301 6.87 4.01 10.25
C GLY A 301 7.77 4.57 9.16
N ILE A 302 9.08 4.60 9.42
CA ILE A 302 10.10 5.09 8.48
C ILE A 302 10.38 4.09 7.35
N ALA A 303 10.66 4.60 6.15
CA ALA A 303 11.21 3.84 5.05
C ALA A 303 12.66 3.42 5.34
N LEU A 304 12.99 2.14 5.13
CA LEU A 304 14.32 1.61 5.38
C LEU A 304 15.20 1.67 4.13
N THR A 305 16.49 1.91 4.34
CA THR A 305 17.52 1.72 3.29
C THR A 305 17.67 0.23 2.98
N PRO A 306 18.35 -0.18 1.88
CA PRO A 306 18.68 -1.58 1.65
C PRO A 306 19.40 -2.24 2.84
N LYS A 307 20.27 -1.50 3.53
CA LYS A 307 20.94 -1.95 4.75
C LYS A 307 19.96 -2.15 5.91
N GLY A 308 19.08 -1.19 6.15
CA GLY A 308 18.05 -1.31 7.19
C GLY A 308 17.07 -2.44 6.91
N ARG A 309 16.71 -2.64 5.65
CA ARG A 309 15.84 -3.72 5.21
C ARG A 309 16.48 -5.09 5.39
N ALA A 310 17.75 -5.25 5.02
CA ALA A 310 18.49 -6.50 5.25
C ALA A 310 18.55 -6.85 6.75
N LEU A 311 18.79 -5.86 7.62
CA LEU A 311 18.74 -6.07 9.06
C LEU A 311 17.33 -6.45 9.53
N TYR A 312 16.28 -5.78 9.06
CA TYR A 312 14.91 -6.15 9.37
C TYR A 312 14.60 -7.61 9.00
N ASP A 313 14.97 -8.03 7.79
CA ASP A 313 14.72 -9.39 7.30
C ASP A 313 15.51 -10.42 8.13
N GLU A 314 16.77 -10.14 8.47
CA GLU A 314 17.60 -11.00 9.36
C GLU A 314 16.95 -11.21 10.73
N LEU A 315 16.50 -10.13 11.38
CA LEU A 315 15.91 -10.18 12.72
C LEU A 315 14.53 -10.84 12.70
N LEU A 316 13.73 -10.61 11.66
CA LEU A 316 12.46 -11.30 11.46
C LEU A 316 12.67 -12.80 11.30
N ASP A 317 13.65 -13.23 10.51
CA ASP A 317 13.99 -14.63 10.35
C ASP A 317 14.56 -15.25 11.62
N ALA A 318 15.37 -14.51 12.39
CA ALA A 318 15.84 -14.94 13.70
C ALA A 318 14.66 -15.22 14.66
N SER A 319 13.67 -14.33 14.71
CA SER A 319 12.46 -14.54 15.52
C SER A 319 11.69 -15.80 15.09
N ARG A 320 11.56 -16.02 13.77
CA ARG A 320 10.83 -17.16 13.18
C ARG A 320 11.56 -18.50 13.33
N LYS A 321 12.87 -18.49 13.60
CA LYS A 321 13.64 -19.68 14.00
C LYS A 321 13.35 -20.09 15.44
N ILE A 322 12.94 -19.15 16.30
CA ILE A 322 12.52 -19.43 17.68
C ILE A 322 11.08 -19.94 17.69
N VAL A 323 10.15 -19.19 17.10
CA VAL A 323 8.73 -19.52 17.06
C VAL A 323 8.07 -18.89 15.85
N ARG A 324 7.14 -19.62 15.23
CA ARG A 324 6.33 -19.13 14.11
C ARG A 324 4.91 -18.89 14.60
N PRO A 325 4.24 -17.81 14.14
CA PRO A 325 2.87 -17.55 14.56
C PRO A 325 1.96 -18.68 14.06
N ALA A 326 1.19 -19.26 14.96
CA ALA A 326 0.17 -20.25 14.64
C ALA A 326 -1.02 -19.55 13.98
N ALA A 327 -1.63 -20.19 13.00
CA ALA A 327 -2.76 -19.63 12.25
C ALA A 327 -3.99 -19.34 13.14
N ASP A 328 -4.14 -20.07 14.24
CA ASP A 328 -5.20 -19.90 15.24
C ASP A 328 -4.84 -18.88 16.35
N GLY A 329 -3.63 -18.31 16.31
CA GLY A 329 -3.16 -17.35 17.30
C GLY A 329 -2.81 -17.94 18.67
N SER A 330 -2.82 -19.26 18.83
CA SER A 330 -2.60 -19.93 20.12
C SER A 330 -1.27 -19.60 20.80
N ASN A 331 -0.24 -19.26 20.01
CA ASN A 331 1.09 -18.88 20.48
C ASN A 331 1.43 -17.40 20.22
N ALA A 332 0.45 -16.52 20.02
CA ALA A 332 0.67 -15.11 19.69
C ALA A 332 1.62 -14.40 20.67
N ARG A 333 1.42 -14.60 21.99
CA ARG A 333 2.28 -14.01 23.03
C ARG A 333 3.73 -14.48 22.97
N GLU A 334 3.95 -15.76 22.67
CA GLU A 334 5.30 -16.33 22.53
C GLU A 334 5.99 -15.77 21.30
N TYR A 335 5.24 -15.65 20.20
CA TYR A 335 5.72 -15.03 18.97
C TYR A 335 6.08 -13.55 19.17
N GLU A 336 5.23 -12.76 19.83
CA GLU A 336 5.49 -11.37 20.14
C GLU A 336 6.72 -11.20 21.03
N ALA A 337 6.89 -12.04 22.04
CA ALA A 337 8.07 -12.00 22.91
C ALA A 337 9.37 -12.34 22.14
N ALA A 338 9.33 -13.37 21.28
CA ALA A 338 10.47 -13.73 20.45
C ALA A 338 10.79 -12.64 19.42
N LEU A 339 9.77 -12.02 18.83
CA LEU A 339 9.92 -10.91 17.89
C LEU A 339 10.52 -9.68 18.59
N ALA A 340 10.02 -9.30 19.76
CA ALA A 340 10.57 -8.19 20.55
C ALA A 340 12.04 -8.41 20.91
N GLY A 341 12.39 -9.61 21.42
CA GLY A 341 13.77 -9.95 21.77
C GLY A 341 14.70 -9.98 20.56
N ALA A 342 14.24 -10.52 19.42
CA ALA A 342 15.03 -10.55 18.20
C ALA A 342 15.30 -9.15 17.62
N PHE A 343 14.42 -8.17 17.87
CA PHE A 343 14.55 -6.80 17.33
C PHE A 343 15.33 -5.83 18.23
N GLU A 344 15.80 -6.25 19.41
CA GLU A 344 16.66 -5.43 20.28
C GLU A 344 17.90 -4.84 19.56
N PRO A 345 18.58 -5.55 18.63
CA PRO A 345 19.73 -4.99 17.91
C PRO A 345 19.39 -3.84 16.95
N PHE A 346 18.11 -3.66 16.59
CA PHE A 346 17.70 -2.57 15.72
C PHE A 346 17.58 -1.26 16.52
N PRO A 347 18.34 -0.18 16.21
CA PRO A 347 18.32 1.07 16.96
C PRO A 347 16.92 1.70 17.07
N ASP A 348 16.48 2.04 18.28
CA ASP A 348 15.14 2.61 18.53
C ASP A 348 15.19 4.11 18.90
N THR A 349 16.11 4.83 18.24
CA THR A 349 16.17 6.30 18.26
C THR A 349 16.38 6.81 16.84
N TRP A 350 15.79 7.96 16.49
CA TRP A 350 15.94 8.53 15.15
C TRP A 350 17.41 8.83 14.80
N ALA A 351 18.19 9.34 15.76
CA ALA A 351 19.63 9.56 15.59
C ALA A 351 20.39 8.26 15.32
N GLY A 352 20.11 7.19 16.10
CA GLY A 352 20.75 5.89 15.92
C GLY A 352 20.41 5.23 14.58
N ILE A 353 19.16 5.34 14.11
CA ILE A 353 18.74 4.83 12.79
C ILE A 353 19.47 5.58 11.67
N ARG A 354 19.57 6.92 11.78
CA ARG A 354 20.22 7.79 10.80
C ARG A 354 21.73 7.54 10.72
N GLU A 355 22.42 7.59 11.86
CA GLU A 355 23.88 7.39 11.94
C GLU A 355 24.30 6.00 11.47
N ALA A 356 23.46 4.99 11.71
CA ALA A 356 23.70 3.64 11.20
C ALA A 356 23.32 3.47 9.71
N GLY A 357 22.72 4.48 9.06
CA GLY A 357 22.29 4.43 7.67
C GLY A 357 21.18 3.39 7.42
N LEU A 358 20.27 3.22 8.37
CA LEU A 358 19.22 2.18 8.33
C LEU A 358 17.87 2.70 7.81
N GLY A 359 17.61 4.00 7.85
CA GLY A 359 16.37 4.60 7.35
C GLY A 359 16.62 5.87 6.57
N TYR A 360 15.65 6.26 5.75
CA TYR A 360 15.69 7.48 4.95
C TYR A 360 15.10 8.66 5.72
N PHE A 361 15.78 9.81 5.68
CA PHE A 361 15.35 11.02 6.38
C PHE A 361 15.20 12.20 5.42
N SER A 362 14.24 13.06 5.74
CA SER A 362 14.09 14.37 5.11
C SER A 362 14.75 15.41 5.99
N TYR A 363 15.44 16.37 5.39
CA TYR A 363 16.20 17.41 6.07
C TYR A 363 15.56 18.77 5.84
N SER A 364 15.50 19.58 6.89
CA SER A 364 14.93 20.93 6.82
C SER A 364 15.70 21.91 7.70
N LEU A 365 15.66 23.20 7.33
CA LEU A 365 16.26 24.25 8.14
C LEU A 365 15.44 24.50 9.40
N THR A 366 16.13 24.51 10.55
CA THR A 366 15.57 25.01 11.80
C THR A 366 15.35 26.52 11.72
N GLU A 367 14.66 27.09 12.71
CA GLU A 367 14.58 28.56 12.85
C GLU A 367 15.98 29.21 12.94
N LYS A 368 16.92 28.56 13.63
CA LYS A 368 18.32 28.99 13.70
C LYS A 368 19.00 28.94 12.34
N GLY A 369 18.79 27.86 11.58
CA GLY A 369 19.28 27.71 10.21
C GLY A 369 18.79 28.82 9.28
N ARG A 370 17.48 29.09 9.30
CA ARG A 370 16.87 30.16 8.51
C ARG A 370 17.41 31.56 8.86
N LYS A 371 17.77 31.81 10.12
CA LYS A 371 18.32 33.09 10.59
C LYS A 371 19.83 33.23 10.40
N ALA A 372 20.57 32.12 10.29
CA ALA A 372 22.03 32.14 10.21
C ALA A 372 22.56 32.73 8.89
N GLY A 373 21.74 32.77 7.84
CA GLY A 373 22.18 33.22 6.51
C GLY A 373 23.19 32.25 5.90
N VAL A 374 24.25 32.78 5.26
CA VAL A 374 25.28 31.96 4.62
C VAL A 374 26.13 31.24 5.65
N SER A 375 26.19 29.91 5.56
CA SER A 375 27.06 29.03 6.35
C SER A 375 28.29 28.64 5.53
N SER A 376 29.47 28.64 6.16
CA SER A 376 30.70 28.07 5.59
C SER A 376 30.75 26.54 5.65
N LYS A 377 29.77 25.91 6.31
CA LYS A 377 29.60 24.46 6.36
C LYS A 377 28.62 24.02 5.28
N HIS A 378 29.05 23.05 4.46
CA HIS A 378 28.24 22.41 3.42
C HIS A 378 27.92 20.95 3.75
N ASP A 379 28.57 20.38 4.76
CA ASP A 379 28.34 19.02 5.21
C ASP A 379 27.10 18.93 6.12
N ILE A 380 26.20 18.00 5.80
CA ILE A 380 24.90 17.86 6.47
C ILE A 380 25.07 17.51 7.97
N GLU A 381 26.05 16.67 8.31
CA GLU A 381 26.33 16.31 9.70
C GLU A 381 26.81 17.51 10.51
N ALA A 382 27.72 18.31 9.94
CA ALA A 382 28.21 19.52 10.58
C ALA A 382 27.12 20.59 10.76
N LEU A 383 26.10 20.62 9.88
CA LEU A 383 24.94 21.51 9.96
C LEU A 383 23.94 21.06 11.04
N ILE A 384 23.72 19.76 11.18
CA ILE A 384 22.89 19.17 12.24
C ILE A 384 23.54 19.35 13.60
N ALA A 385 24.84 19.07 13.72
CA ALA A 385 25.59 19.31 14.96
C ALA A 385 25.61 20.80 15.36
N ALA A 386 25.53 21.71 14.39
CA ALA A 386 25.39 23.15 14.66
C ALA A 386 23.96 23.58 15.03
N GLY A 387 22.99 22.67 14.95
CA GLY A 387 21.56 22.95 15.14
C GLY A 387 20.98 23.86 14.06
N LEU A 388 21.57 23.89 12.86
CA LEU A 388 21.07 24.66 11.72
C LEU A 388 20.05 23.85 10.92
N VAL A 389 20.29 22.54 10.79
CA VAL A 389 19.42 21.59 10.10
C VAL A 389 18.83 20.62 11.13
N GLN A 390 17.58 20.23 10.93
CA GLN A 390 16.92 19.11 11.60
C GLN A 390 16.54 18.04 10.56
N PHE A 391 16.16 16.86 11.05
CA PHE A 391 15.78 15.74 10.21
C PHE A 391 14.51 15.05 10.73
N ASP A 392 13.70 14.54 9.81
CA ASP A 392 12.47 13.83 10.09
C ASP A 392 12.38 12.56 9.23
N ALA A 393 11.84 11.49 9.82
CA ALA A 393 11.71 10.19 9.18
C ALA A 393 10.84 10.29 7.92
N ILE A 394 11.33 9.78 6.78
CA ILE A 394 10.50 9.64 5.58
C ILE A 394 9.58 8.45 5.80
N VAL A 395 8.27 8.68 5.74
CA VAL A 395 7.25 7.64 5.96
C VAL A 395 7.37 6.55 4.89
N TYR A 396 7.20 5.30 5.29
CA TYR A 396 7.14 4.17 4.38
C TYR A 396 5.79 4.12 3.65
N GLU A 397 5.83 4.23 2.32
CA GLU A 397 4.69 4.31 1.41
C GLU A 397 4.38 2.99 0.69
N ASP A 398 5.19 1.96 0.91
CA ASP A 398 5.07 0.67 0.24
C ASP A 398 4.49 -0.39 1.20
N PHE A 399 4.65 -1.66 0.86
CA PHE A 399 4.05 -2.79 1.55
C PHE A 399 5.11 -3.76 2.06
N LEU A 400 4.81 -4.48 3.14
CA LEU A 400 5.69 -5.56 3.57
C LEU A 400 5.84 -6.59 2.43
N PRO A 401 7.05 -7.11 2.19
CA PRO A 401 7.31 -8.04 1.08
C PRO A 401 6.48 -9.33 1.14
N VAL A 402 6.06 -9.72 2.35
CA VAL A 402 5.28 -10.94 2.62
C VAL A 402 4.27 -10.62 3.72
N SER A 403 3.18 -9.94 3.36
CA SER A 403 2.04 -9.72 4.27
C SER A 403 0.78 -9.33 3.49
N ALA A 404 -0.11 -10.31 3.29
CA ALA A 404 -1.53 -10.16 2.90
C ALA A 404 -2.25 -11.52 2.92
N ALA A 405 -1.52 -12.62 2.73
CA ALA A 405 -2.00 -13.97 3.00
C ALA A 405 -1.22 -14.53 4.20
N GLY A 406 -1.90 -14.70 5.32
CA GLY A 406 -1.33 -15.43 6.45
C GLY A 406 -0.87 -16.80 5.96
N ILE A 407 0.38 -17.12 6.30
CA ILE A 407 1.11 -18.37 6.02
C ILE A 407 1.96 -18.31 4.72
N PHE A 408 3.24 -18.70 4.85
CA PHE A 408 4.17 -19.32 3.86
C PHE A 408 5.50 -18.58 3.57
N GLN A 409 6.48 -19.34 3.08
CA GLN A 409 7.80 -19.53 3.65
C GLN A 409 8.96 -18.99 2.77
N SER A 410 10.04 -18.59 3.45
CA SER A 410 11.47 -18.75 3.11
C SER A 410 11.81 -18.97 1.63
N ASN A 411 12.09 -17.89 0.90
CA ASN A 411 12.99 -17.84 -0.26
C ASN A 411 13.39 -16.40 -0.64
N LEU A 412 13.24 -15.41 0.24
CA LEU A 412 13.96 -14.14 0.09
C LEU A 412 15.42 -14.46 0.42
N GLY A 413 16.16 -14.81 -0.64
CA GLY A 413 17.46 -15.46 -0.58
C GLY A 413 18.52 -14.64 0.16
N ASP A 414 19.53 -15.40 0.58
CA ASP A 414 20.69 -14.98 1.35
C ASP A 414 21.27 -13.62 0.92
N GLY A 415 21.68 -12.88 1.95
CA GLY A 415 22.40 -11.63 1.84
C GLY A 415 23.50 -11.69 0.79
N ALA A 416 23.27 -11.00 -0.32
CA ALA A 416 24.31 -10.54 -1.19
C ALA A 416 23.87 -9.19 -1.72
N GLN A 417 24.75 -8.20 -1.55
CA GLN A 417 24.78 -6.97 -2.31
C GLN A 417 24.88 -7.36 -3.80
N GLN A 418 23.75 -7.65 -4.43
CA GLN A 418 23.64 -7.98 -5.84
C GLN A 418 22.97 -6.81 -6.53
N ASP A 419 23.57 -6.36 -7.63
CA ASP A 419 22.92 -5.49 -8.59
C ASP A 419 21.45 -5.92 -8.76
N PHE A 420 20.50 -4.98 -8.62
CA PHE A 420 19.06 -5.23 -8.72
C PHE A 420 18.69 -5.71 -10.13
N VAL A 421 19.01 -6.96 -10.46
CA VAL A 421 18.66 -7.59 -11.72
C VAL A 421 17.25 -8.14 -11.57
N ALA A 422 16.32 -7.59 -12.35
CA ALA A 422 14.94 -8.06 -12.38
C ALA A 422 14.87 -9.58 -12.61
N SER A 423 14.13 -10.28 -11.74
CA SER A 423 13.91 -11.71 -11.85
C SER A 423 13.13 -12.05 -13.13
N PRO A 424 13.15 -13.31 -13.62
CA PRO A 424 12.32 -13.71 -14.76
C PRO A 424 10.83 -13.44 -14.55
N ASN A 425 10.33 -13.60 -13.31
CA ASN A 425 8.94 -13.31 -12.97
C ASN A 425 8.64 -11.81 -12.97
N GLN A 426 9.59 -10.96 -12.54
CA GLN A 426 9.47 -9.51 -12.65
C GLN A 426 9.43 -9.07 -14.11
N LYS A 427 10.34 -9.57 -14.95
CA LYS A 427 10.36 -9.24 -16.39
C LYS A 427 9.06 -9.62 -17.09
N ARG A 428 8.48 -10.77 -16.73
CA ARG A 428 7.16 -11.17 -17.21
C ARG A 428 6.07 -10.21 -16.74
N PHE A 429 6.06 -9.86 -15.45
CA PHE A 429 5.10 -8.90 -14.90
C PHE A 429 5.20 -7.54 -15.58
N GLU A 430 6.40 -7.02 -15.81
CA GLU A 430 6.63 -5.73 -16.49
C GLU A 430 6.20 -5.77 -17.96
N ALA A 431 6.36 -6.92 -18.63
CA ALA A 431 5.82 -7.13 -19.97
C ALA A 431 4.28 -7.11 -19.97
N ASP A 432 3.65 -7.80 -19.01
CA ASP A 432 2.19 -7.82 -18.85
C ASP A 432 1.63 -6.44 -18.43
N LEU A 433 2.38 -5.67 -17.64
CA LEU A 433 2.08 -4.31 -17.20
C LEU A 433 2.26 -3.26 -18.33
N GLY A 434 3.16 -3.53 -19.27
CA GLY A 434 3.56 -2.62 -20.34
C GLY A 434 4.50 -1.50 -19.89
N ALA A 435 5.14 -1.63 -18.72
CA ALA A 435 6.13 -0.70 -18.18
C ALA A 435 6.97 -1.38 -17.10
N THR A 436 8.18 -0.86 -16.82
CA THR A 436 8.97 -1.28 -15.66
C THR A 436 8.35 -0.77 -14.37
N VAL A 437 8.49 -1.52 -13.28
CA VAL A 437 8.15 -0.99 -11.95
C VAL A 437 9.26 -0.07 -11.46
N LEU A 438 8.90 0.95 -10.69
CA LEU A 438 9.88 1.82 -10.04
C LEU A 438 10.50 1.12 -8.84
N ASN A 439 11.80 1.38 -8.59
CA ASN A 439 12.47 0.93 -7.38
C ASN A 439 12.14 1.89 -6.23
N GLU A 440 11.58 1.36 -5.15
CA GLU A 440 11.19 2.15 -3.98
C GLU A 440 12.40 2.77 -3.26
N PHE A 441 13.54 2.09 -3.20
CA PHE A 441 14.75 2.59 -2.54
C PHE A 441 15.31 3.81 -3.25
N ASP A 442 15.35 3.79 -4.59
CA ASP A 442 15.79 4.94 -5.39
C ASP A 442 14.87 6.14 -5.17
N HIS A 443 13.57 5.89 -5.04
CA HIS A 443 12.59 6.93 -4.76
C HIS A 443 12.81 7.59 -3.39
N TYR A 444 12.98 6.80 -2.32
CA TYR A 444 13.25 7.35 -0.99
C TYR A 444 14.62 8.06 -0.91
N ALA A 445 15.65 7.50 -1.55
CA ALA A 445 16.96 8.12 -1.66
C ALA A 445 16.88 9.47 -2.39
N GLY A 446 16.05 9.56 -3.44
CA GLY A 446 15.80 10.80 -4.16
C GLY A 446 15.14 11.88 -3.28
N ILE A 447 14.17 11.51 -2.45
CA ILE A 447 13.52 12.44 -1.49
C ILE A 447 14.54 12.93 -0.46
N GLU A 448 15.32 12.02 0.12
CA GLU A 448 16.37 12.35 1.08
C GLU A 448 17.38 13.33 0.47
N GLN A 449 17.96 12.98 -0.68
CA GLN A 449 18.97 13.79 -1.36
C GLN A 449 18.45 15.17 -1.74
N ALA A 450 17.24 15.28 -2.29
CA ALA A 450 16.64 16.55 -2.66
C ALA A 450 16.45 17.47 -1.43
N SER A 451 16.10 16.90 -0.28
CA SER A 451 15.94 17.67 0.97
C SER A 451 17.28 18.18 1.53
N ILE A 452 18.35 17.38 1.41
CA ILE A 452 19.72 17.78 1.77
C ILE A 452 20.17 18.94 0.86
N GLU A 453 20.00 18.79 -0.46
CA GLU A 453 20.37 19.80 -1.44
C GLU A 453 19.63 21.12 -1.20
N SER A 454 18.33 21.05 -0.89
CA SER A 454 17.54 22.24 -0.54
C SER A 454 18.09 22.96 0.69
N CYS A 455 18.46 22.23 1.74
CA CYS A 455 19.09 22.81 2.94
C CYS A 455 20.43 23.46 2.64
N ILE A 456 21.29 22.79 1.87
CA ILE A 456 22.61 23.30 1.50
C ILE A 456 22.46 24.57 0.65
N GLN A 457 21.63 24.54 -0.41
CA GLN A 457 21.40 25.69 -1.29
C GLN A 457 20.89 26.91 -0.52
N ALA A 458 19.95 26.72 0.41
CA ALA A 458 19.43 27.79 1.24
C ALA A 458 20.50 28.41 2.17
N LEU A 459 21.49 27.62 2.59
CA LEU A 459 22.59 28.05 3.47
C LEU A 459 23.86 28.47 2.73
N THR A 460 23.99 28.24 1.42
CA THR A 460 25.12 28.76 0.62
C THR A 460 24.85 30.13 0.01
N GLY A 461 23.60 30.60 0.09
CA GLY A 461 23.14 31.81 -0.58
C GLY A 461 22.77 31.51 -2.04
N ALA A 462 21.71 32.18 -2.52
CA ALA A 462 21.29 32.16 -3.90
C ALA A 462 22.41 32.71 -4.81
N ILE A 463 23.24 31.85 -5.38
CA ILE A 463 24.06 32.18 -6.55
C ILE A 463 23.14 32.09 -7.78
N ALA A 464 22.14 32.96 -7.88
CA ALA A 464 21.32 33.19 -9.09
C ALA A 464 20.39 34.39 -8.91
N ALA A 465 20.96 35.59 -8.72
CA ALA A 465 20.26 36.85 -9.00
C ALA A 465 21.30 37.95 -9.23
N GLU A 466 21.84 38.00 -10.46
CA GLU A 466 22.25 39.23 -11.12
C GLU A 466 21.94 39.14 -12.62
#